data_AF-A0A1X0T3H3-F1
#
_entry.id   AF-A0A1X0T3H3-F1
#
_cell.length_a   1.000
_cell.length_b   1.000
_cell.length_c   1.000
_cell.angle_alpha   90.00
_cell.angle_beta   90.00
_cell.angle_gamma   90.00
#
_symmetry.space_group_name_H-M   'P 1'
#
loop_
_entity.id
_entity.type
_entity.pdbx_description
1 polymer ?
#
loop_
_entity_poly.entity_id
_entity_poly.type
_entity_poly.pdbx_seq_one_letter_code
_entity_poly.pdbx_strand_id
1 'polypeptide(L)'
;MPPPPHGPEGHTWRHADAALYHTIAKGWRDPFNKTDRLTMPAFEEILTPDEIRAVSTYLKTLWTEEQRQFQWEQSEDRPFPNEQN
;
A
#
# COMPACT_ATOMS: atom_id res chain seq x y z
N MET A 1 -10.45 13.59 8.02
CA MET A 1 -9.14 14.00 7.49
C MET A 1 -9.10 13.63 6.02
N PRO A 2 -8.44 14.41 5.15
CA PRO A 2 -8.25 14.00 3.76
C PRO A 2 -7.39 12.72 3.70
N PRO A 3 -7.48 11.93 2.62
CA PRO A 3 -6.55 10.83 2.37
C PRO A 3 -5.10 11.34 2.40
N PRO A 4 -4.14 10.53 2.90
CA PRO A 4 -2.74 10.93 2.93
C PRO A 4 -2.18 11.13 1.52
N PRO A 5 -1.21 12.04 1.33
CA PRO A 5 -0.52 12.17 0.05
C PRO A 5 0.29 10.89 -0.24
N HIS A 6 0.15 10.39 -1.48
CA HIS A 6 0.86 9.20 -1.95
C HIS A 6 2.04 9.53 -2.88
N GLY A 7 2.25 10.81 -3.22
CA GLY A 7 3.36 11.30 -4.03
C GLY A 7 4.68 11.46 -3.26
N PRO A 8 5.68 12.15 -3.84
CA PRO A 8 7.01 12.32 -3.24
C PRO A 8 7.02 13.02 -1.89
N GLU A 9 6.04 13.89 -1.62
CA GLU A 9 5.85 14.60 -0.36
C GLU A 9 5.24 13.74 0.75
N GLY A 10 4.72 12.56 0.40
CA GLY A 10 4.18 11.58 1.32
C GLY A 10 5.24 10.64 1.89
N HIS A 11 4.77 9.57 2.53
CA HIS A 11 5.64 8.52 3.08
C HIS A 11 5.28 7.11 2.59
N THR A 12 4.33 6.97 1.65
CA THR A 12 3.89 5.66 1.14
C THR A 12 5.04 4.83 0.58
N TRP A 13 6.05 5.48 -0.04
CA TRP A 13 7.26 4.85 -0.56
C TRP A 13 8.13 4.15 0.51
N ARG A 14 7.91 4.40 1.81
CA ARG A 14 8.66 3.74 2.89
C ARG A 14 8.17 2.33 3.19
N HIS A 15 7.09 1.88 2.56
CA HIS A 15 6.46 0.59 2.83
C HIS A 15 6.77 -0.42 1.73
N ALA A 16 7.11 -1.64 2.17
CA ALA A 16 7.34 -2.78 1.29
C ALA A 16 6.09 -3.17 0.50
N ASP A 17 6.27 -3.90 -0.59
CA ASP A 17 5.19 -4.40 -1.45
C ASP A 17 4.11 -5.17 -0.69
N ALA A 18 4.50 -6.07 0.21
CA ALA A 18 3.54 -6.78 1.06
C ALA A 18 2.68 -5.81 1.90
N ALA A 19 3.29 -4.77 2.46
CA ALA A 19 2.59 -3.82 3.33
C ALA A 19 1.61 -2.95 2.53
N LEU A 20 1.99 -2.50 1.33
CA LEU A 20 1.11 -1.76 0.43
C LEU A 20 -0.06 -2.65 -0.03
N TYR A 21 0.24 -3.88 -0.46
CA TYR A 21 -0.77 -4.85 -0.86
C TYR A 21 -1.79 -5.11 0.25
N HIS A 22 -1.33 -5.47 1.46
CA HIS A 22 -2.22 -5.78 2.57
C HIS A 22 -3.04 -4.57 3.00
N THR A 23 -2.45 -3.37 2.97
CA THR A 23 -3.18 -2.14 3.28
C THR A 23 -4.33 -1.91 2.29
N ILE A 24 -4.11 -2.14 1.00
CA ILE A 24 -5.17 -2.04 -0.03
C ILE A 24 -6.20 -3.17 0.12
N ALA A 25 -5.74 -4.42 0.23
CA ALA A 25 -6.59 -5.60 0.32
C ALA A 25 -7.50 -5.54 1.55
N LYS A 26 -6.91 -5.38 2.73
CA LYS A 26 -7.59 -5.49 4.03
C LYS A 26 -8.07 -4.16 4.59
N GLY A 27 -7.72 -3.05 3.94
CA GLY A 27 -7.96 -1.71 4.46
C GLY A 27 -7.08 -1.38 5.65
N TRP A 28 -7.34 -0.22 6.25
CA TRP A 28 -6.60 0.24 7.41
C TRP A 28 -7.51 0.93 8.42
N ARG A 29 -7.25 0.68 9.70
CA ARG A 29 -7.90 1.36 10.83
C ARG A 29 -6.88 2.22 11.55
N ASP A 30 -7.23 3.48 11.77
CA ASP A 30 -6.44 4.35 12.65
C ASP A 30 -6.44 3.79 14.08
N PRO A 31 -5.27 3.43 14.65
CA PRO A 31 -5.17 2.90 16.01
C PRO A 31 -5.70 3.84 17.09
N PHE A 32 -5.77 5.14 16.82
CA PHE A 32 -6.26 6.15 17.75
C PHE A 32 -7.76 6.44 17.58
N ASN A 33 -8.39 5.89 16.54
CA ASN A 33 -9.84 5.99 16.35
C ASN A 33 -10.55 4.99 17.27
N LYS A 34 -11.44 5.50 18.13
CA LYS A 34 -12.22 4.70 19.10
C LYS A 34 -13.34 3.87 18.45
N THR A 35 -13.53 3.96 17.14
CA THR A 35 -14.56 3.23 16.41
C THR A 35 -13.98 2.03 15.69
N ASP A 36 -14.79 0.99 15.50
CA ASP A 36 -14.40 -0.18 14.69
C ASP A 36 -14.41 0.07 13.18
N ARG A 37 -14.71 1.30 12.75
CA ARG A 37 -14.77 1.64 11.33
C ARG A 37 -13.35 1.71 10.76
N LEU A 38 -13.19 1.12 9.58
CA LEU A 38 -11.97 1.31 8.79
C LEU A 38 -11.85 2.79 8.38
N THR A 39 -10.63 3.32 8.47
CA THR A 39 -10.28 4.65 7.97
C THR A 39 -10.03 4.62 6.46
N MET A 40 -9.50 3.50 5.98
CA MET A 40 -9.41 3.13 4.57
C MET A 40 -10.13 1.80 4.38
N PRO A 41 -11.14 1.70 3.48
CA PRO A 41 -11.88 0.46 3.27
C PRO A 41 -10.97 -0.65 2.70
N ALA A 42 -11.38 -1.90 2.94
CA ALA A 42 -10.80 -3.06 2.30
C ALA A 42 -11.26 -3.13 0.83
N PHE A 43 -10.34 -3.38 -0.09
CA PHE A 43 -10.64 -3.48 -1.52
C PHE A 43 -10.58 -4.91 -2.07
N GLU A 44 -10.26 -5.92 -1.26
CA GLU A 44 -10.15 -7.30 -1.74
C GLU A 44 -11.45 -7.92 -2.25
N GLU A 45 -12.60 -7.40 -1.83
CA GLU A 45 -13.92 -7.80 -2.34
C GLU A 45 -14.28 -7.14 -3.69
N ILE A 46 -13.45 -6.21 -4.16
CA ILE A 46 -13.70 -5.37 -5.35
C ILE A 46 -12.59 -5.53 -6.38
N LEU A 47 -11.33 -5.66 -5.94
CA LEU A 47 -10.14 -5.78 -6.77
C LEU A 47 -9.55 -7.18 -6.65
N THR A 48 -9.19 -7.75 -7.80
CA THR A 48 -8.38 -8.96 -7.88
C THR A 48 -6.96 -8.74 -7.33
N PRO A 49 -6.22 -9.80 -6.95
CA PRO A 49 -4.82 -9.70 -6.54
C PRO A 49 -3.94 -8.95 -7.55
N ASP A 50 -4.16 -9.18 -8.85
CA ASP A 50 -3.45 -8.48 -9.93
C ASP A 50 -3.76 -6.99 -9.98
N GLU A 51 -5.01 -6.60 -9.78
CA GLU A 51 -5.40 -5.20 -9.74
C GLU A 51 -4.81 -4.48 -8.52
N ILE A 52 -4.72 -5.15 -7.36
CA ILE A 52 -4.05 -4.60 -6.17
C ILE A 52 -2.55 -4.40 -6.44
N ARG A 53 -1.91 -5.35 -7.12
CA ARG A 53 -0.51 -5.21 -7.58
C ARG A 53 -0.36 -4.07 -8.58
N ALA A 54 -1.29 -3.92 -9.52
CA ALA A 54 -1.29 -2.85 -10.52
C ALA A 54 -1.45 -1.47 -9.88
N VAL A 55 -2.37 -1.30 -8.93
CA VAL A 55 -2.54 -0.07 -8.14
C VAL A 55 -1.26 0.24 -7.36
N SER A 56 -0.70 -0.75 -6.66
CA SER A 56 0.56 -0.57 -5.92
C SER A 56 1.69 -0.12 -6.85
N THR A 57 1.80 -0.72 -8.03
CA THR A 57 2.79 -0.38 -9.05
C THR A 57 2.57 1.02 -9.62
N TYR A 58 1.33 1.43 -9.85
CA TYR A 58 1.00 2.80 -10.26
C TYR A 58 1.45 3.82 -9.21
N LEU A 59 1.24 3.57 -7.91
CA LEU A 59 1.74 4.45 -6.85
C LEU A 59 3.26 4.62 -6.91
N LYS A 60 4.01 3.56 -7.23
CA LYS A 60 5.48 3.64 -7.40
C LYS A 60 5.90 4.63 -8.47
N THR A 61 5.08 4.85 -9.50
CA THR A 61 5.38 5.81 -10.58
C THR A 61 5.36 7.27 -10.13
N LEU A 62 4.74 7.56 -8.98
CA LEU A 62 4.64 8.91 -8.43
C LEU A 62 5.92 9.35 -7.71
N TRP A 63 6.82 8.42 -7.38
CA TRP A 63 7.96 8.68 -6.49
C TRP A 63 9.23 9.05 -7.25
N THR A 64 10.18 9.68 -6.57
CA THR A 64 11.52 9.92 -7.12
C THR A 64 12.27 8.61 -7.32
N GLU A 65 13.36 8.65 -8.09
CA GLU A 65 14.22 7.47 -8.30
C GLU A 65 14.79 6.92 -6.99
N GLU A 66 15.30 7.81 -6.12
CA GLU A 66 15.80 7.46 -4.78
C GLU A 66 14.73 6.80 -3.91
N GLN A 67 13.50 7.30 -3.96
CA GLN A 67 12.38 6.73 -3.20
C GLN A 67 11.96 5.36 -3.72
N ARG A 68 11.96 5.16 -5.05
CA ARG A 68 11.71 3.84 -5.65
C ARG A 68 12.80 2.85 -5.27
N GLN A 69 14.06 3.27 -5.26
CA GLN A 69 15.19 2.43 -4.84
C GLN A 69 15.05 2.01 -3.38
N PHE A 70 14.76 2.95 -2.47
CA PHE A 70 14.50 2.63 -1.07
C PHE A 70 13.35 1.64 -0.92
N GLN A 71 12.23 1.86 -1.63
CA GLN A 71 11.08 0.98 -1.56
C GLN A 71 11.37 -0.42 -2.08
N TRP A 72 12.20 -0.53 -3.13
CA TRP A 72 12.66 -1.80 -3.68
C TRP A 72 13.41 -2.60 -2.61
N GLU A 73 14.38 -1.98 -1.93
CA GLU A 73 15.15 -2.59 -0.84
C GLU A 73 14.22 -3.04 0.31
N GLN A 74 13.22 -2.24 0.67
CA GLN A 74 12.22 -2.65 1.68
C GLN A 74 11.41 -3.88 1.25
N SER A 75 11.23 -4.07 -0.06
CA SER A 75 10.41 -5.14 -0.65
C SER A 75 11.19 -6.44 -0.87
N GLU A 76 12.53 -6.42 -0.84
CA GLU A 76 13.34 -7.64 -1.00
C GLU A 76 12.99 -8.70 0.07
N ASP A 77 12.86 -8.28 1.33
CA ASP A 77 12.47 -9.16 2.43
C ASP A 77 10.95 -9.39 2.53
N ARG A 78 10.15 -8.54 1.87
CA ARG A 78 8.67 -8.51 1.97
C ARG A 78 8.02 -8.22 0.61
N PRO A 79 8.16 -9.13 -0.36
CA PRO A 79 7.63 -8.94 -1.71
C PRO A 79 6.11 -9.04 -1.72
N PHE A 80 5.49 -8.79 -2.88
CA PHE A 80 4.07 -9.07 -3.05
C PHE A 80 3.74 -10.53 -2.67
N PRO A 81 2.58 -10.76 -2.02
CA PRO A 81 2.15 -12.13 -1.73
C PRO A 81 1.91 -12.91 -3.02
N ASN A 82 2.28 -14.19 -3.00
CA ASN A 82 1.95 -15.13 -4.06
C ASN A 82 0.43 -15.29 -4.17
N GLU A 83 -0.07 -15.60 -5.36
CA GLU A 83 -1.50 -15.69 -5.71
C GLU A 83 -2.32 -16.75 -4.94
N GLN A 84 -1.73 -17.44 -3.97
CA GLN A 84 -2.29 -18.63 -3.34
C GLN A 84 -2.83 -18.41 -1.92
N ASN A 85 -3.05 -17.18 -1.44
CA ASN A 85 -3.67 -16.92 -0.14
C ASN A 85 -4.78 -15.88 -0.21
#